data_AF-A0A7C1SXJ0-F1
#
_entry.id   AF-A0A7C1SXJ0-F1
#
_cell.length_a   1.000
_cell.length_b   1.000
_cell.length_c   1.000
_cell.angle_alpha   90.00
_cell.angle_beta   90.00
_cell.angle_gamma   90.00
#
_symmetry.space_group_name_H-M   'P 1'
#
loop_
_entity.id
_entity.type
_entity.pdbx_description
1 polymer ?
#
loop_
_entity_poly.entity_id
_entity_poly.type
_entity_poly.pdbx_seq_one_letter_code
_entity_poly.pdbx_strand_id
1 'polypeptide(L)' 'MLDIAFIRENPEKVIKAVQSKGLTFDVDNLLKIDEERRTMIQEVDVLRAEQNKVSVSIASLSGKE' A
#
# COMPACT_ATOMS: atom_id res chain seq x y z
N MET A 1 19.03 4.70 2.83
CA MET A 1 17.57 4.86 3.00
C MET A 1 17.11 3.73 3.92
N LEU A 2 16.35 4.02 4.98
CA LEU A 2 15.79 2.97 5.84
C LEU A 2 14.63 2.30 5.10
N ASP A 3 14.53 0.98 5.17
CA ASP A 3 13.45 0.23 4.53
C ASP A 3 12.13 0.49 5.26
N ILE A 4 11.06 0.78 4.51
CA ILE A 4 9.71 0.95 5.07
C ILE A 4 9.20 -0.33 5.72
N ALA A 5 9.61 -1.50 5.22
CA ALA A 5 9.29 -2.78 5.84
C ALA A 5 9.88 -2.88 7.25
N PHE A 6 11.14 -2.47 7.41
CA PHE A 6 11.81 -2.45 8.72
C PHE A 6 11.14 -1.48 9.69
N ILE A 7 10.73 -0.29 9.22
CA ILE A 7 10.03 0.70 10.04
C ILE A 7 8.69 0.13 10.52
N ARG A 8 7.96 -0.58 9.65
CA ARG A 8 6.69 -1.21 9.98
C ARG A 8 6.82 -2.37 10.96
N GLU A 9 7.87 -3.18 10.84
CA GLU A 9 8.13 -4.30 11.74
C GLU A 9 8.70 -3.86 13.10
N ASN A 10 9.38 -2.71 13.15
CA ASN A 10 10.06 -2.21 14.34
C ASN A 10 9.77 -0.73 14.64
N PRO A 11 8.50 -0.30 14.72
CA PRO A 11 8.14 1.11 14.85
C PRO A 11 8.72 1.73 16.13
N GLU A 12 8.66 1.01 17.26
CA GLU A 12 9.21 1.48 18.53
C GLU A 12 10.72 1.72 18.51
N LYS A 13 11.48 0.86 17.80
CA LYS A 13 12.93 1.02 17.68
C LYS A 13 13.26 2.26 16.88
N VAL A 14 12.49 2.54 15.83
CA VAL A 14 12.66 3.72 14.99
C VAL A 14 12.30 4.98 15.77
N ILE A 15 11.20 4.99 16.53
CA ILE A 15 10.80 6.11 17.40
C ILE A 15 11.92 6.43 18.40
N LYS A 16 12.43 5.42 19.11
CA LYS A 16 13.55 5.59 20.07
C LYS A 16 14.81 6.10 19.38
N ALA A 17 15.12 5.63 18.18
CA ALA A 17 16.28 6.09 17.42
C ALA A 17 16.14 7.55 16.95
N VAL A 18 14.94 7.96 16.52
CA VAL A 18 14.59 9.33 16.14
C VAL A 18 14.75 10.27 17.34
N GLN A 19 14.18 9.90 18.50
CA GLN A 19 14.31 10.65 19.75
C GLN A 19 15.77 10.76 20.20
N SER A 20 16.51 9.65 20.16
CA SER A 20 17.93 9.62 20.55
C SER A 20 18.82 10.48 19.66
N LYS A 21 18.41 10.70 18.40
CA LYS A 21 19.10 11.57 17.45
C LYS A 21 18.62 13.02 17.51
N GLY A 22 17.67 13.36 18.39
CA GLY A 22 17.10 14.70 18.51
C GLY A 22 16.33 15.13 17.25
N LEU A 23 15.84 14.18 16.46
CA LEU A 23 15.11 14.46 15.23
C LEU A 23 13.62 14.63 15.55
N THR A 24 13.02 15.69 15.02
CA THR A 24 11.57 15.86 15.00
C THR A 24 11.01 15.13 13.78
N PHE A 25 10.78 13.83 13.92
CA PHE A 25 10.18 13.00 12.87
C PHE A 25 9.00 12.21 13.43
N ASP A 26 7.86 12.35 12.76
CA ASP A 26 6.62 11.67 13.14
C ASP A 26 6.52 10.31 12.44
N VAL A 27 6.97 9.27 13.15
CA VAL A 27 6.94 7.89 12.66
C VAL A 27 5.50 7.37 12.56
N ASP A 28 4.61 7.81 13.45
CA ASP A 28 3.22 7.37 13.45
C ASP A 28 2.47 7.89 12.21
N ASN A 29 2.70 9.16 11.86
CA ASN A 29 2.13 9.73 10.64
C ASN A 29 2.70 9.06 9.37
N LEU A 30 3.99 8.72 9.35
CA LEU A 30 4.58 7.95 8.26
C LEU A 30 3.86 6.60 8.07
N LEU A 31 3.61 5.88 9.17
CA LEU A 31 2.97 4.57 9.12
C LEU A 31 1.51 4.65 8.67
N LYS A 32 0.78 5.70 9.08
CA LYS A 32 -0.59 5.94 8.59
C LYS A 32 -0.64 6.15 7.07
N ILE A 33 0.25 6.98 6.54
CA ILE A 33 0.33 7.22 5.09
C ILE A 33 0.73 5.93 4.34
N ASP A 34 1.63 5.12 4.90
CA ASP A 34 1.99 3.81 4.33
C ASP A 34 0.78 2.85 4.30
N GLU A 35 -0.03 2.85 5.36
CA GLU A 35 -1.26 2.05 5.43
C GLU A 35 -2.28 2.49 4.36
N GLU A 36 -2.55 3.79 4.24
CA GLU A 36 -3.43 4.35 3.22
C GLU A 36 -2.95 3.98 1.81
N ARG A 37 -1.65 4.11 1.56
CA ARG A 37 -1.04 3.74 0.28
C ARG A 37 -1.26 2.26 -0.04
N ARG A 38 -1.07 1.37 0.93
CA ARG A 38 -1.25 -0.08 0.72
C ARG A 38 -2.70 -0.44 0.44
N THR A 39 -3.64 0.19 1.15
CA THR A 39 -5.08 0.03 0.92
C THR A 39 -5.46 0.47 -0.49
N MET A 40 -5.00 1.64 -0.94
CA MET A 40 -5.26 2.12 -2.29
C MET A 40 -4.69 1.19 -3.37
N ILE A 41 -3.50 0.63 -3.18
CA ILE A 41 -2.92 -0.32 -4.14
C ILE A 41 -3.78 -1.58 -4.23
N GLN A 42 -4.21 -2.12 -3.09
CA GLN A 42 -5.08 -3.30 -3.08
C GLN A 42 -6.41 -3.02 -3.79
N GLU A 43 -7.02 -1.86 -3.55
CA GLU A 43 -8.26 -1.46 -4.21
C GLU A 43 -8.08 -1.35 -5.73
N VAL A 44 -7.00 -0.72 -6.18
CA VAL A 44 -6.68 -0.61 -7.60
C VAL A 44 -6.49 -1.99 -8.24
N ASP A 45 -5.82 -2.92 -7.56
CA ASP A 45 -5.61 -4.27 -8.07
C ASP A 45 -6.92 -5.07 -8.15
N VAL A 46 -7.83 -4.89 -7.18
CA VAL A 46 -9.18 -5.45 -7.23
C VAL A 46 -9.96 -4.89 -8.42
N LEU A 47 -9.98 -3.57 -8.59
CA LEU A 47 -10.68 -2.91 -9.71
C LEU A 47 -10.13 -3.36 -11.08
N ARG A 48 -8.82 -3.52 -11.20
CA ARG A 48 -8.19 -4.08 -12.41
C ARG A 48 -8.61 -5.51 -12.66
N ALA A 49 -8.66 -6.34 -11.62
CA ALA A 49 -9.11 -7.72 -11.74
C ALA A 49 -10.59 -7.80 -12.17
N GLU A 50 -11.45 -6.92 -11.64
CA GLU A 50 -12.85 -6.81 -12.04
C GLU A 50 -12.98 -6.33 -13.50
N GLN A 51 -12.26 -5.27 -13.88
CA GLN A 51 -12.25 -4.79 -15.26
C GLN A 51 -11.85 -5.90 -16.23
N ASN A 52 -10.78 -6.63 -15.94
CA ASN A 52 -10.33 -7.74 -16.79
C ASN A 52 -11.39 -8.84 -16.90
N LYS A 53 -12.04 -9.22 -15.79
CA LYS A 53 -13.15 -10.21 -15.81
C LYS A 53 -14.30 -9.75 -16.70
N VAL A 54 -14.68 -8.48 -16.61
CA VAL A 54 -15.76 -7.89 -17.42
C VAL A 54 -15.35 -7.85 -18.90
N SER A 55 -14.13 -7.41 -19.23
CA SER A 55 -13.63 -7.40 -20.61
C SER A 55 -13.61 -8.79 -21.24
N VAL A 56 -13.18 -9.82 -20.50
CA VAL A 56 -13.22 -11.22 -20.95
C VAL A 56 -14.67 -11.68 -21.16
N SER A 57 -15.57 -11.33 -20.24
CA SER A 57 -16.99 -11.70 -20.34
C SER A 57 -17.65 -11.07 -21.57
N ILE A 58 -17.39 -9.78 -21.84
CA ILE A 58 -17.89 -9.08 -23.02
C ILE A 58 -17.35 -9.73 -24.30
N ALA A 59 -16.04 -9.99 -24.38
CA ALA A 59 -15.43 -10.65 -25.53
C ALA A 59 -16.03 -12.04 -25.80
N SER A 60 -16.36 -12.78 -24.74
CA SER A 60 -17.01 -14.10 -24.86
C SER A 60 -18.48 -14.02 -25.33
N LEU A 61 -19.18 -12.93 -25.01
CA LEU A 61 -20.56 -12.69 -25.44
C LEU A 61 -20.62 -12.16 -26.87
N SER A 62 -19.68 -11.30 -27.28
CA SER A 62 -19.58 -10.78 -28.65
C SER A 62 -19.03 -11.79 -29.66
N GLY A 63 -18.54 -12.95 -29.21
CA GLY A 63 -18.07 -14.05 -30.07
C GLY A 63 -19.13 -15.10 -30.43
N LYS A 64 -20.37 -14.94 -29.94
CA LYS A 64 -21.53 -15.73 -30.36
C LYS A 64 -22.40 -14.87 -31.28
N GLU A 65 -22.14 -15.00 -32.59
CA GLU A 65 -22.91 -14.50 -33.74
C GLU A 65 -23.15 -12.98 -33.85
#